data_AF-A6HAE1-F1
#
_entry.id   AF-A6HAE1-F1
#
_cell.length_a   1.000
_cell.length_b   1.000
_cell.length_c   1.000
_cell.angle_alpha   90.00
_cell.angle_beta   90.00
_cell.angle_gamma   90.00
#
_symmetry.space_group_name_H-M   'P 1'
#
loop_
_entity.id
_entity.type
_entity.pdbx_description
1 polymer ?
#
loop_
_entity_poly.entity_id
_entity_poly.type
_entity_poly.pdbx_seq_one_letter_code
_entity_poly.pdbx_strand_id
1 'polypeptide(L)'
;MTTILTSTFRNLSTTSKWALRFSVRPLSCSSQVQSAPAVQTKSKKTLAKPNLKNIVVVEGVRIPFLLSGTSYKDLMPHDLARAALSGLLYRTNIPKDDGGQYALVAACAAGGQGHAMIVEAYPK
;
A
#
# COMPACT_ATOMS: atom_id res chain seq x y z
N MET A 1 42.20 -0.40 -16.50
CA MET A 1 42.74 -1.73 -16.81
C MET A 1 42.11 -2.71 -15.83
N THR A 2 41.11 -3.46 -16.27
CA THR A 2 41.13 -4.95 -16.40
C THR A 2 41.02 -5.66 -15.05
N THR A 3 40.20 -6.66 -14.74
CA THR A 3 39.14 -7.49 -15.38
C THR A 3 38.76 -8.49 -14.25
N ILE A 4 37.47 -8.78 -14.02
CA ILE A 4 36.77 -10.07 -14.32
C ILE A 4 37.37 -11.33 -13.65
N LEU A 5 36.45 -12.16 -13.13
CA LEU A 5 36.42 -13.65 -12.99
C LEU A 5 36.21 -14.14 -11.55
N THR A 6 34.99 -14.51 -11.12
CA THR A 6 34.17 -15.73 -11.40
C THR A 6 34.48 -16.93 -10.49
N SER A 7 33.44 -17.33 -9.74
CA SER A 7 32.91 -18.69 -9.47
C SER A 7 33.83 -19.91 -9.29
N THR A 8 33.49 -20.76 -8.31
CA THR A 8 33.26 -22.23 -8.41
C THR A 8 33.07 -22.82 -7.01
N PHE A 9 31.85 -23.12 -6.55
CA PHE A 9 31.09 -24.37 -6.72
C PHE A 9 31.92 -25.68 -6.65
N ARG A 10 31.73 -26.42 -5.55
CA ARG A 10 32.04 -27.84 -5.29
C ARG A 10 31.11 -28.26 -4.13
N ASN A 11 30.50 -29.44 -4.03
CA ASN A 11 30.26 -30.60 -4.88
C ASN A 11 29.26 -31.49 -4.09
N LEU A 12 28.10 -31.83 -4.67
CA LEU A 12 27.41 -33.15 -4.71
C LEU A 12 27.31 -34.03 -3.43
N SER A 13 26.19 -34.68 -3.08
CA SER A 13 25.47 -35.66 -3.92
C SER A 13 24.23 -36.27 -3.19
N THR A 14 23.33 -36.86 -4.00
CA THR A 14 22.41 -38.00 -3.68
C THR A 14 21.07 -37.60 -3.02
N THR A 15 19.88 -37.75 -3.64
CA THR A 15 19.30 -38.91 -4.33
C THR A 15 18.35 -38.56 -5.49
N SER A 16 18.24 -39.52 -6.41
CA SER A 16 17.52 -39.56 -7.68
C SER A 16 16.02 -39.88 -7.55
N LYS A 17 15.22 -39.43 -8.52
CA LYS A 17 14.21 -40.24 -9.26
C LYS A 17 13.69 -39.50 -10.52
N TRP A 18 14.45 -39.69 -11.58
CA TRP A 18 14.05 -39.90 -12.99
C TRP A 18 12.56 -39.76 -13.35
N ALA A 19 12.22 -38.81 -14.26
CA ALA A 19 11.53 -39.14 -15.52
C ALA A 19 11.43 -37.91 -16.44
N LEU A 20 12.14 -38.01 -17.55
CA LEU A 20 12.18 -37.12 -18.70
C LEU A 20 10.84 -37.11 -19.44
N ARG A 21 10.37 -35.93 -19.87
CA ARG A 21 9.72 -35.74 -21.19
C ARG A 21 10.00 -34.33 -21.72
N PHE A 22 11.21 -34.15 -22.25
CA PHE A 22 11.46 -33.15 -23.28
C PHE A 22 10.77 -33.62 -24.56
N SER A 23 9.81 -32.85 -25.07
CA SER A 23 9.33 -32.95 -26.45
C SER A 23 9.78 -31.69 -27.20
N VAL A 24 10.40 -31.90 -28.35
CA VAL A 24 11.12 -30.91 -29.13
C VAL A 24 10.30 -30.53 -30.37
N ARG A 25 10.17 -29.21 -30.60
CA ARG A 25 9.92 -28.48 -31.89
C ARG A 25 8.52 -28.53 -32.55
N PRO A 26 8.18 -27.60 -33.50
CA PRO A 26 8.88 -26.38 -33.98
C PRO A 26 7.97 -25.12 -34.24
N LEU A 27 8.60 -24.06 -34.77
CA LEU A 27 8.10 -22.82 -35.39
C LEU A 27 6.86 -22.95 -36.31
N SER A 28 5.96 -21.94 -36.32
CA SER A 28 5.60 -21.10 -37.51
C SER A 28 4.17 -20.50 -37.48
N CYS A 29 4.03 -19.33 -38.13
CA CYS A 29 2.86 -18.66 -38.74
C CYS A 29 1.99 -17.67 -37.94
N SER A 30 1.85 -16.49 -38.56
CA SER A 30 0.98 -15.36 -38.26
C SER A 30 -0.53 -15.68 -38.16
N SER A 31 -1.20 -14.81 -37.40
CA SER A 31 -2.58 -14.34 -37.54
C SER A 31 -3.72 -15.35 -37.46
N GLN A 32 -4.32 -15.52 -36.28
CA GLN A 32 -5.78 -15.57 -36.17
C GLN A 32 -6.25 -14.84 -34.90
N VAL A 33 -6.98 -13.74 -35.14
CA VAL A 33 -7.86 -13.10 -34.17
C VAL A 33 -8.87 -14.17 -33.73
N GLN A 34 -8.68 -14.72 -32.53
CA GLN A 34 -9.73 -15.43 -31.82
C GLN A 34 -10.08 -14.57 -30.63
N SER A 35 -11.26 -13.96 -30.72
CA SER A 35 -11.97 -13.34 -29.62
C SER A 35 -11.85 -14.22 -28.38
N ALA A 36 -11.04 -13.78 -27.40
CA ALA A 36 -11.05 -14.38 -26.09
C ALA A 36 -12.50 -14.32 -25.58
N PRO A 37 -13.11 -15.43 -25.15
CA PRO A 37 -14.42 -15.39 -24.53
C PRO A 37 -14.34 -14.41 -23.37
N ALA A 38 -15.33 -13.51 -23.29
CA ALA A 38 -15.42 -12.52 -22.23
C ALA A 38 -15.17 -13.19 -20.89
N VAL A 39 -13.99 -12.94 -20.30
CA VAL A 39 -13.64 -13.40 -18.97
C VAL A 39 -14.66 -12.75 -18.05
N GLN A 40 -15.65 -13.53 -17.61
CA GLN A 40 -16.61 -13.10 -16.62
C GLN A 40 -15.83 -12.73 -15.36
N THR A 41 -15.63 -11.43 -15.15
CA THR A 41 -15.11 -10.89 -13.90
C THR A 41 -16.10 -11.25 -12.82
N LYS A 42 -15.79 -12.29 -12.04
CA LYS A 42 -16.61 -12.72 -10.91
C LYS A 42 -16.89 -11.51 -10.02
N SER A 43 -18.17 -11.21 -9.81
CA SER A 43 -18.62 -10.19 -8.87
C SER A 43 -18.04 -10.52 -7.49
N LYS A 44 -17.20 -9.62 -6.96
CA LYS A 44 -16.63 -9.79 -5.62
C LYS A 44 -17.75 -9.55 -4.61
N LYS A 45 -17.93 -10.48 -3.68
CA LYS A 45 -18.89 -10.31 -2.57
C LYS A 45 -18.54 -9.04 -1.78
N THR A 46 -19.52 -8.17 -1.59
CA THR A 46 -19.37 -6.92 -0.83
C THR A 46 -19.45 -7.20 0.67
N LEU A 47 -18.49 -6.68 1.45
CA LEU A 47 -18.32 -6.96 2.89
C LEU A 47 -19.23 -6.10 3.80
N ALA A 48 -19.99 -5.15 3.24
CA ALA A 48 -20.78 -4.20 4.01
C ALA A 48 -21.85 -4.91 4.86
N LYS A 49 -21.91 -4.58 6.16
CA LYS A 49 -22.85 -5.17 7.12
C LYS A 49 -24.15 -4.34 7.18
N PRO A 50 -25.34 -4.96 6.99
CA PRO A 50 -26.59 -4.21 6.90
C PRO A 50 -27.09 -3.61 8.22
N ASN A 51 -26.65 -4.09 9.39
CA ASN A 51 -27.12 -3.62 10.71
C ASN A 51 -26.19 -2.64 11.46
N LEU A 52 -25.05 -2.26 10.87
CA LEU A 52 -24.10 -1.31 11.48
C LEU A 52 -23.99 -0.04 10.63
N LYS A 53 -23.67 1.11 11.25
CA LYS A 53 -23.38 2.34 10.49
C LYS A 53 -22.10 2.15 9.69
N ASN A 54 -22.06 2.70 8.48
CA ASN A 54 -20.86 2.64 7.65
C ASN A 54 -19.89 3.71 8.14
N ILE A 55 -18.64 3.32 8.34
CA ILE A 55 -17.57 4.21 8.75
C ILE A 55 -16.86 4.67 7.48
N VAL A 56 -16.85 5.98 7.24
CA VAL A 56 -16.24 6.58 6.05
C VAL A 56 -15.05 7.42 6.45
N VAL A 57 -14.02 7.38 5.60
CA VAL A 57 -12.88 8.29 5.72
C VAL A 57 -13.26 9.58 5.02
N VAL A 58 -13.30 10.69 5.76
CA VAL A 58 -13.68 12.00 5.21
C VAL A 58 -12.50 12.65 4.51
N GLU A 59 -11.35 12.72 5.18
CA GLU A 59 -10.12 13.33 4.66
C GLU A 59 -8.90 12.75 5.39
N GLY A 60 -7.75 12.78 4.70
CA GLY A 60 -6.45 12.48 5.29
C GLY A 60 -5.38 13.47 4.85
N VAL A 61 -4.68 14.05 5.82
CA VAL A 61 -3.51 14.91 5.63
C VAL A 61 -2.24 14.18 6.04
N ARG A 62 -1.17 14.45 5.30
CA ARG A 62 0.17 14.03 5.65
C ARG A 62 1.11 15.23 5.64
N ILE A 63 2.12 15.19 6.49
CA ILE A 63 3.26 16.08 6.35
C ILE A 63 4.14 15.61 5.17
N PRO A 64 4.96 16.50 4.58
CA PRO A 64 5.96 16.10 3.59
C PRO A 64 6.87 15.02 4.16
N PHE A 65 7.16 13.98 3.37
CA PHE A 65 8.09 12.94 3.80
C PHE A 65 9.50 13.43 3.58
N LEU A 66 10.20 13.63 4.69
CA LEU A 66 11.61 14.00 4.67
C LEU A 66 12.46 12.82 5.10
N LEU A 67 13.74 12.84 4.71
CA LEU A 67 14.72 11.84 5.12
C LEU A 67 15.10 12.08 6.59
N SER A 68 15.24 11.02 7.38
CA SER A 68 15.62 11.10 8.79
C SER A 68 16.92 11.91 9.00
N GLY A 69 16.95 12.78 9.99
CA GLY A 69 18.11 13.64 10.26
C GLY A 69 18.20 14.91 9.41
N THR A 70 17.20 15.18 8.56
CA THR A 70 17.08 16.46 7.83
C THR A 70 16.28 17.50 8.64
N SER A 71 15.33 18.21 8.01
CA SER A 71 14.66 19.40 8.56
C SER A 71 13.75 19.14 9.77
N TYR A 72 13.39 17.89 10.03
CA TYR A 72 12.55 17.50 11.18
C TYR A 72 13.33 16.83 12.32
N LYS A 73 14.67 16.89 12.31
CA LYS A 73 15.53 16.23 13.30
C LYS A 73 15.40 16.80 14.72
N ASP A 74 15.10 18.09 14.83
CA ASP A 74 15.07 18.82 16.11
C ASP A 74 13.64 18.88 16.71
N LEU A 75 12.64 18.31 16.02
CA LEU A 75 11.24 18.32 16.44
C LEU A 75 10.89 17.03 17.20
N MET A 76 9.98 17.15 18.17
CA MET A 76 9.42 15.97 18.83
C MET A 76 8.32 15.32 17.97
N PRO A 77 8.08 14.00 18.09
CA PRO A 77 7.06 13.31 17.30
C PRO A 77 5.65 13.90 17.45
N HIS A 78 5.32 14.44 18.62
CA HIS A 78 4.02 15.07 18.85
C HIS A 78 3.89 16.43 18.15
N ASP A 79 4.99 17.14 17.87
CA ASP A 79 4.97 18.38 17.09
C ASP A 79 4.67 18.07 15.62
N LEU A 80 5.23 16.99 15.09
CA LEU A 80 4.92 16.49 13.75
C LEU A 80 3.46 16.00 13.66
N ALA A 81 2.97 15.31 14.69
CA ALA A 81 1.55 14.93 14.78
C ALA A 81 0.64 16.16 14.84
N ARG A 82 1.03 17.20 15.59
CA ARG A 82 0.30 18.48 15.67
C ARG A 82 0.27 19.16 14.30
N ALA A 83 1.38 19.19 13.57
CA ALA A 83 1.41 19.77 12.23
C ALA A 83 0.45 19.06 11.27
N ALA A 84 0.39 17.72 11.32
CA ALA A 84 -0.57 16.94 10.54
C ALA A 84 -2.03 17.25 10.92
N LEU A 85 -2.32 17.33 12.23
CA LEU A 85 -3.65 17.68 12.74
C LEU A 85 -4.06 19.11 12.38
N SER A 86 -3.15 20.08 12.47
CA SER A 86 -3.41 21.46 12.07
C SER A 86 -3.74 21.56 10.58
N GLY A 87 -3.01 20.82 9.73
CA GLY A 87 -3.30 20.74 8.30
C GLY A 87 -4.66 20.10 8.01
N LEU A 88 -5.04 19.06 8.76
CA LEU A 88 -6.35 18.42 8.67
C LEU A 88 -7.47 19.40 9.02
N LEU A 89 -7.38 20.06 10.18
CA LEU A 89 -8.37 21.04 10.63
C LEU A 89 -8.50 22.23 9.66
N TYR A 90 -7.38 22.69 9.10
CA TYR A 90 -7.38 23.77 8.11
C TYR A 90 -8.11 23.38 6.82
N ARG A 91 -7.99 22.12 6.39
CA ARG A 91 -8.67 21.63 5.18
C ARG A 91 -10.14 21.34 5.40
N THR A 92 -10.49 20.74 6.53
CA THR A 92 -11.84 20.26 6.79
C THR A 92 -12.74 21.30 7.44
N ASN A 93 -12.19 22.36 8.06
CA ASN A 93 -12.93 23.42 8.75
C ASN A 93 -13.98 22.91 9.75
N ILE A 94 -13.65 21.83 10.46
CA ILE A 94 -14.59 21.17 11.38
C ILE A 94 -14.68 21.92 12.72
N PRO A 95 -15.91 22.15 13.23
CA PRO A 95 -16.12 22.72 14.56
C PRO A 95 -15.53 21.84 15.66
N LYS A 96 -14.93 22.47 16.67
CA LYS A 96 -14.29 21.77 17.80
C LYS A 96 -15.30 21.17 18.80
N ASP A 97 -16.56 21.60 18.74
CA ASP A 97 -17.63 21.27 19.70
C ASP A 97 -18.70 20.31 19.14
N ASP A 98 -18.44 19.66 18.00
CA ASP A 98 -19.40 18.74 17.40
C ASP A 98 -19.40 17.38 18.11
N GLY A 99 -20.11 17.30 19.24
CA GLY A 99 -20.96 16.19 19.73
C GLY A 99 -20.63 14.72 19.45
N GLY A 100 -19.38 14.34 19.13
CA GLY A 100 -18.92 12.95 19.01
C GLY A 100 -19.14 12.21 17.69
N GLN A 101 -19.44 12.89 16.57
CA GLN A 101 -19.64 12.20 15.26
C GLN A 101 -18.34 11.89 14.49
N TYR A 102 -17.24 12.56 14.86
CA TYR A 102 -15.96 12.46 14.18
C TYR A 102 -14.92 11.75 15.06
N ALA A 103 -14.15 10.85 14.44
CA ALA A 103 -12.97 10.25 15.02
C ALA A 103 -11.72 10.80 14.33
N LEU A 104 -10.78 11.31 15.13
CA LEU A 104 -9.48 11.82 14.66
C LEU A 104 -8.39 10.82 15.00
N VAL A 105 -7.57 10.48 14.01
CA VAL A 105 -6.40 9.62 14.20
C VAL A 105 -5.18 10.37 13.70
N ALA A 106 -4.18 10.55 14.55
CA ALA A 106 -2.88 11.07 14.14
C ALA A 106 -1.77 10.13 14.58
N ALA A 107 -0.82 9.87 13.68
CA ALA A 107 0.33 9.04 13.93
C ALA A 107 1.60 9.73 13.43
N CYS A 108 2.66 9.64 14.21
CA CYS A 108 3.98 10.11 13.83
C CYS A 108 5.01 9.00 14.02
N ALA A 109 5.86 8.80 13.03
CA ALA A 109 7.07 7.98 13.15
C ALA A 109 8.28 8.89 13.27
N ALA A 110 9.18 8.59 14.21
CA ALA A 110 10.45 9.29 14.34
C ALA A 110 11.23 9.20 13.02
N GLY A 111 11.59 10.34 12.42
CA GLY A 111 12.25 10.38 11.11
C GLY A 111 11.49 11.13 10.00
N GLY A 112 10.44 11.88 10.32
CA GLY A 112 9.84 12.82 9.38
C GLY A 112 8.59 12.32 8.65
N GLN A 113 7.82 11.42 9.28
CA GLN A 113 6.51 11.01 8.79
C GLN A 113 5.43 11.29 9.83
N GLY A 114 4.39 11.98 9.39
CA GLY A 114 3.24 12.37 10.21
C GLY A 114 1.98 12.35 9.36
N HIS A 115 0.94 11.70 9.85
CA HIS A 115 -0.34 11.55 9.18
C HIS A 115 -1.45 11.87 10.15
N ALA A 116 -2.51 12.48 9.64
CA ALA A 116 -3.76 12.71 10.34
C ALA A 116 -4.91 12.34 9.43
N MET A 117 -5.89 11.60 9.95
CA MET A 117 -7.07 11.18 9.21
C MET A 117 -8.31 11.44 10.04
N ILE A 118 -9.37 11.89 9.37
CA ILE A 118 -10.68 12.01 9.97
C ILE A 118 -11.63 10.96 9.41
N VAL A 119 -12.41 10.41 10.32
CA VAL A 119 -13.37 9.36 10.06
C VAL A 119 -14.72 9.76 10.64
N GLU A 120 -15.78 9.53 9.89
CA GLU A 120 -17.15 9.85 10.27
C GLU A 120 -18.04 8.61 10.18
N ALA A 121 -19.02 8.52 11.08
CA ALA A 121 -20.08 7.53 10.99
C ALA A 121 -21.17 8.04 10.02
N TYR A 122 -21.19 7.52 8.79
CA TYR A 122 -22.18 7.92 7.80
C TYR A 122 -23.58 7.42 8.20
N PRO A 123 -24.59 8.31 8.29
CA PRO A 123 -25.97 7.89 8.50
C PRO A 123 -26.45 7.03 7.31
N LYS A 124 -27.30 6.03 7.58
CA LYS A 124 -27.92 5.21 6.54
C LYS A 124 -29.18 5.88 6.01
#